data_AF-A0A6B3G414-F1
#
_entry.id   AF-A0A6B3G414-F1
#
_cell.length_a   1.000
_cell.length_b   1.000
_cell.length_c   1.000
_cell.angle_alpha   90.00
_cell.angle_beta   90.00
_cell.angle_gamma   90.00
#
_symmetry.space_group_name_H-M   'P 1'
#
loop_
_entity.id
_entity.type
_entity.pdbx_description
1 polymer ?
#
loop_
_entity_poly.entity_id
_entity_poly.type
_entity_poly.pdbx_seq_one_letter_code
_entity_poly.pdbx_strand_id
1 'polypeptide(L)'
;VVRNFGSEFGLSWQEVFNSGDRAQVERFCAANDVSVEWRPDGGLRTSSVRDAVHRHPETGEEVWFNHAAIFHLSTLSPEIREGM
;
A
#
# COMPACT_ATOMS: atom_id res chain seq x y z
N VAL A 1 6.54 -0.15 -0.06
CA VAL A 1 5.19 -0.45 0.48
C VAL A 1 4.54 -1.56 -0.33
N VAL A 2 3.81 -2.46 0.34
CA VAL A 2 2.99 -3.50 -0.29
C VAL A 2 1.57 -3.33 0.20
N ARG A 3 0.59 -3.38 -0.70
CA ARG A 3 -0.84 -3.36 -0.35
C ARG A 3 -1.53 -4.56 -0.98
N ASN A 4 -2.34 -5.25 -0.17
CA ASN A 4 -3.16 -6.37 -0.61
C ASN A 4 -4.63 -5.94 -0.63
N PHE A 5 -5.33 -6.30 -1.69
CA PHE A 5 -6.76 -6.10 -1.88
C PHE A 5 -7.39 -7.48 -2.02
N GLY A 6 -8.05 -7.93 -0.95
CA GLY A 6 -8.79 -9.19 -0.90
C GLY A 6 -10.24 -8.93 -0.52
N SER A 7 -11.05 -9.99 -0.49
CA SER A 7 -12.47 -9.93 -0.13
C SER A 7 -12.74 -9.79 1.38
N GLU A 8 -11.75 -10.11 2.22
CA GLU A 8 -11.97 -10.27 3.68
C GLU A 8 -11.78 -8.98 4.47
N PHE A 9 -10.89 -8.09 4.05
CA PHE A 9 -10.50 -6.90 4.82
C PHE A 9 -10.29 -5.67 3.94
N GLY A 10 -10.90 -4.56 4.37
CA GLY A 10 -10.78 -3.25 3.73
C GLY A 10 -11.61 -3.12 2.46
N LEU A 11 -11.30 -2.08 1.68
CA LEU A 11 -11.94 -1.85 0.37
C LEU A 11 -11.38 -2.81 -0.67
N SER A 12 -12.25 -3.28 -1.57
CA SER A 12 -11.86 -4.02 -2.76
C SER A 12 -10.97 -3.16 -3.67
N TRP A 13 -10.23 -3.80 -4.59
CA TRP A 13 -9.45 -3.04 -5.57
C TRP A 13 -10.37 -2.23 -6.49
N GLN A 14 -11.57 -2.73 -6.79
CA GLN A 14 -12.54 -2.04 -7.63
C GLN A 14 -13.00 -0.73 -7.01
N GLU A 15 -13.29 -0.72 -5.71
CA GLU A 15 -13.65 0.49 -4.98
C GLU A 15 -12.47 1.48 -4.90
N VAL A 16 -11.26 0.97 -4.67
CA VAL A 16 -10.05 1.82 -4.54
C VAL A 16 -9.67 2.48 -5.86
N PHE A 17 -9.72 1.75 -6.96
CA PHE A 17 -9.40 2.27 -8.29
C PHE A 17 -10.64 2.84 -9.00
N ASN A 18 -11.81 2.74 -8.38
CA ASN A 18 -13.11 3.07 -8.96
C ASN A 18 -13.29 2.50 -10.38
N SER A 19 -12.94 1.22 -10.55
CA SER A 19 -12.96 0.55 -11.85
C SER A 19 -13.08 -0.97 -11.71
N GLY A 20 -13.78 -1.60 -12.65
CA GLY A 20 -13.79 -3.06 -12.82
C GLY A 20 -12.83 -3.57 -13.89
N ASP A 21 -12.08 -2.68 -14.57
CA ASP A 21 -11.16 -3.04 -15.65
C ASP A 21 -9.72 -3.19 -15.12
N ARG A 22 -9.21 -4.43 -15.12
CA ARG A 22 -7.82 -4.72 -14.73
C ARG A 22 -6.80 -3.96 -15.57
N ALA A 23 -7.05 -3.79 -16.88
CA ALA A 23 -6.12 -3.10 -17.76
C ALA A 23 -6.05 -1.60 -17.43
N GLN A 24 -7.15 -0.99 -16.97
CA GLN A 24 -7.16 0.39 -16.47
C GLN A 24 -6.32 0.52 -15.20
N VAL A 25 -6.44 -0.42 -14.27
CA VAL A 25 -5.64 -0.46 -13.04
C VAL A 25 -4.16 -0.62 -13.36
N GLU A 26 -3.80 -1.53 -14.26
CA GLU A 26 -2.41 -1.74 -14.69
C GLU A 26 -1.80 -0.47 -15.31
N ARG A 27 -2.53 0.22 -16.19
CA ARG A 27 -2.08 1.49 -16.78
C ARG A 27 -1.86 2.56 -15.71
N PHE A 28 -2.80 2.68 -14.77
CA PHE A 28 -2.68 3.63 -13.65
C PHE A 28 -1.46 3.30 -12.79
N CYS A 29 -1.27 2.04 -12.41
CA CYS A 29 -0.16 1.61 -11.57
C CYS A 29 1.19 1.82 -12.27
N ALA A 30 1.30 1.46 -13.56
CA ALA A 30 2.51 1.68 -14.35
C ALA A 30 2.89 3.18 -14.43
N ALA A 31 1.90 4.07 -14.62
CA ALA A 31 2.14 5.51 -14.65
C ALA A 31 2.60 6.11 -13.31
N ASN A 32 2.49 5.36 -12.20
CA ASN A 32 2.82 5.81 -10.85
C ASN A 32 3.95 4.98 -10.20
N ASP A 33 4.73 4.24 -11.01
CA ASP A 33 5.81 3.36 -10.53
C ASP A 33 5.32 2.38 -9.45
N VAL A 34 4.18 1.75 -9.72
CA VAL A 34 3.57 0.71 -8.89
C VAL A 34 3.52 -0.60 -9.67
N SER A 35 4.13 -1.64 -9.12
CA SER A 35 4.04 -3.00 -9.65
C SER A 35 2.71 -3.65 -9.26
N VAL A 36 2.17 -4.47 -10.15
CA VAL A 36 0.87 -5.15 -10.02
C VAL A 36 1.06 -6.66 -10.08
N GLU A 37 0.44 -7.37 -9.14
CA GLU A 37 0.32 -8.82 -9.11
C GLU A 37 -1.16 -9.19 -8.91
N TRP A 38 -1.81 -9.74 -9.93
CA TRP A 38 -3.16 -10.30 -9.80
C TRP A 38 -3.09 -11.67 -9.15
N ARG A 39 -3.90 -11.89 -8.11
CA ARG A 39 -3.89 -13.13 -7.34
C ARG A 39 -4.94 -14.13 -7.88
N PRO A 40 -4.73 -15.44 -7.71
CA PRO A 40 -5.64 -16.47 -8.21
C PRO A 40 -7.07 -16.39 -7.66
N ASP A 41 -7.23 -15.83 -6.45
CA ASP A 41 -8.50 -15.59 -5.76
C ASP A 41 -9.29 -14.38 -6.30
N GLY A 42 -8.78 -13.72 -7.34
CA GLY A 42 -9.38 -12.51 -7.90
C GLY A 42 -8.95 -11.22 -7.20
N GLY A 43 -8.10 -11.32 -6.17
CA GLY A 43 -7.51 -10.19 -5.49
C GLY A 43 -6.37 -9.51 -6.28
N LEU A 44 -5.87 -8.43 -5.70
CA LEU A 44 -4.76 -7.65 -6.25
C LEU A 44 -3.72 -7.44 -5.16
N ARG A 45 -2.44 -7.52 -5.53
CA ARG A 45 -1.34 -6.98 -4.74
C ARG A 45 -0.64 -5.90 -5.54
N THR A 46 -0.35 -4.79 -4.88
CA THR A 46 0.50 -3.74 -5.44
C THR A 46 1.76 -3.58 -4.59
N SER A 47 2.87 -3.25 -5.24
CA SER A 47 4.13 -2.98 -4.55
C SER A 47 4.84 -1.78 -5.17
N SER A 48 5.53 -1.02 -4.33
CA SER A 48 6.32 0.12 -4.78
C SER A 48 7.42 0.48 -3.79
N VAL A 49 8.53 1.03 -4.30
CA VAL A 49 9.61 1.59 -3.47
C VAL A 49 9.37 3.09 -3.33
N ARG A 50 9.48 3.60 -2.11
CA ARG A 50 9.26 5.01 -1.76
C ARG A 50 10.30 5.43 -0.73
N ASP A 51 10.68 6.69 -0.74
CA ASP A 51 11.56 7.26 0.27
C ASP A 51 10.89 7.17 1.65
N ALA A 52 11.67 6.82 2.67
CA ALA A 52 11.18 6.80 4.04
C ALA A 52 11.18 8.20 4.66
N VAL A 53 12.17 9.01 4.31
CA VAL A 53 12.34 10.38 4.80
C VAL A 53 12.25 11.32 3.61
N HIS A 54 11.38 12.31 3.71
CA HIS A 54 11.23 13.34 2.70
C HIS A 54 11.84 14.65 3.19
N ARG A 55 12.04 15.60 2.27
CA ARG A 55 12.48 16.96 2.61
C ARG A 55 11.31 17.91 2.52
N HIS A 56 11.03 18.65 3.59
CA HIS A 56 9.96 19.65 3.57
C HIS A 56 10.27 20.73 2.52
N PRO A 57 9.35 21.04 1.59
CA PRO A 57 9.66 21.86 0.42
C PRO A 57 10.00 23.31 0.76
N GLU A 58 9.48 23.83 1.88
CA GLU A 58 9.71 25.23 2.30
C GLU A 58 10.88 25.37 3.28
N THR A 59 10.93 24.52 4.30
CA THR A 59 11.92 24.62 5.41
C THR A 59 13.20 23.83 5.13
N GLY A 60 13.13 22.83 4.25
CA GLY A 60 14.25 21.95 3.96
C GLY A 60 14.56 20.92 5.03
N GLU A 61 13.73 20.82 6.07
CA GLU A 61 13.88 19.85 7.15
C GLU A 61 13.57 18.43 6.67
N GLU A 62 14.22 17.45 7.28
CA GLU A 62 13.89 16.04 7.08
C GLU A 62 12.59 15.71 7.82
N VAL A 63 11.64 15.09 7.11
CA VAL A 63 10.33 14.73 7.65
C VAL A 63 10.06 13.24 7.49
N TRP A 64 9.62 12.63 8.59
CA TRP A 64 9.07 11.28 8.60
C TRP A 64 7.61 11.32 8.16
N PHE A 65 7.36 11.25 6.85
CA PHE A 65 6.03 11.36 6.27
C PHE A 65 5.57 10.01 5.68
N ASN A 66 5.38 9.03 6.55
CA ASN A 66 4.89 7.71 6.18
C ASN A 66 4.27 6.99 7.40
N HIS A 67 3.62 5.86 7.16
CA HIS A 67 3.00 5.04 8.21
C HIS A 67 3.80 3.78 8.58
N ALA A 68 5.08 3.68 8.23
CA ALA A 68 5.88 2.48 8.49
C ALA A 68 5.93 2.13 9.98
N ALA A 69 6.07 3.12 10.87
CA ALA A 69 6.02 2.90 12.31
C ALA A 69 4.66 2.38 12.80
N ILE A 70 3.56 2.90 12.25
CA ILE A 70 2.19 2.51 12.65
C ILE A 70 1.90 1.05 12.26
N PHE A 71 2.45 0.57 11.16
CA PHE A 71 2.23 -0.81 10.67
C PHE A 71 3.35 -1.79 11.05
N HIS A 72 4.40 -1.35 11.76
CA HIS A 72 5.50 -2.24 12.12
C HIS A 72 5.10 -3.15 13.29
N LEU A 73 5.36 -4.46 13.19
CA LEU A 73 4.97 -5.44 14.23
C LEU A 73 5.49 -5.08 15.63
N SER A 74 6.64 -4.41 15.73
CA SER A 74 7.21 -3.98 17.02
C SER A 74 6.36 -2.96 17.77
N THR A 75 5.47 -2.23 17.08
CA THR A 75 4.61 -1.20 17.71
C THR A 75 3.27 -1.76 18.17
N LEU A 76 2.95 -3.01 17.80
CA LEU A 76 1.79 -3.74 18.30
C LEU A 76 2.07 -4.35 19.67
N SER A 77 1.03 -4.44 20.51
CA SER A 77 1.10 -5.17 21.77
C SER A 77 1.41 -6.65 21.53
N PRO A 78 2.02 -7.36 22.51
CA PRO A 78 2.30 -8.79 22.37
C PRO A 78 1.07 -9.61 21.97
N GLU A 79 -0.08 -9.34 22.60
CA GLU A 79 -1.35 -10.02 22.34
C GLU A 79 -1.81 -9.87 20.87
N ILE A 80 -1.75 -8.66 20.31
CA ILE A 80 -2.11 -8.42 18.90
C ILE A 80 -1.11 -9.11 17.97
N ARG A 81 0.19 -9.07 18.30
CA ARG A 81 1.26 -9.64 17.47
C ARG A 81 1.18 -11.17 17.39
N GLU A 82 0.83 -11.84 18.47
CA GLU A 82 0.69 -13.30 18.52
C GLU A 82 -0.56 -13.80 17.76
N GLY A 83 -1.57 -12.94 17.59
CA GLY A 83 -2.81 -13.25 16.87
C GLY A 83 -2.79 -12.95 15.36
N MET A 84 -1.70 -12.38 14.83
CA MET A 84 -1.50 -12.10 13.39
C MET A 84 -0.80 -13.25 12.67
#